data_AF-A0A0S4IWR0-F1
#
_entry.id   AF-A0A0S4IWR0-F1
#
_cell.length_a   1.000
_cell.length_b   1.000
_cell.length_c   1.000
_cell.angle_alpha   90.00
_cell.angle_beta   90.00
_cell.angle_gamma   90.00
#
_symmetry.space_group_name_H-M   'P 1'
#
loop_
_entity.id
_entity.type
_entity.pdbx_description
1 polymer ?
#
loop_
_entity_poly.entity_id
_entity_poly.type
_entity_poly.pdbx_seq_one_letter_code
_entity_poly.pdbx_strand_id
1 'polypeptide(L)'
;MNISIVTPGGGADRWVLGGVTLSGGALNWTVQSSNTVPWSLIVLRTPAGGWLGVSTSMLEDGTLEFVILMDCDGAEILEVSISVPAPGVPRVYAEEIATVGRSSLVASAVSTVSSGSALGRMMATRSMVLCDADSAVGGGVLDLTLEICSVPGESSVVARSAIVSNLVFVAVAASALLLLAASWAVITHTGLLEATAVLCMPASLSPALVAVVPSTASSATLLLARLGRSLTQRNLQQDP
;
A
#
# COMPACT_ATOMS: atom_id res chain seq x y z
N MET A 1 -9.24 10.18 29.36
CA MET A 1 -9.77 11.37 28.63
C MET A 1 -10.69 12.12 29.58
N ASN A 2 -10.60 13.44 29.66
CA ASN A 2 -11.47 14.27 30.50
C ASN A 2 -12.31 15.16 29.56
N ILE A 3 -13.63 15.00 29.58
CA ILE A 3 -14.58 15.72 28.71
C ILE A 3 -15.48 16.54 29.63
N SER A 4 -15.58 17.85 29.40
CA SER A 4 -16.51 18.73 30.10
C SER A 4 -17.56 19.26 29.13
N ILE A 5 -18.83 19.01 29.42
CA ILE A 5 -19.96 19.54 28.66
C ILE A 5 -20.58 20.67 29.49
N VAL A 6 -20.70 21.85 28.89
CA VAL A 6 -21.41 22.99 29.48
C VAL A 6 -22.84 22.98 28.93
N THR A 7 -23.83 22.74 29.77
CA THR A 7 -25.23 22.74 29.35
C THR A 7 -25.78 24.17 29.30
N PRO A 8 -26.64 24.51 28.32
CA PRO A 8 -27.32 25.80 28.30
C PRO A 8 -28.27 25.90 29.50
N GLY A 9 -27.98 26.82 30.41
CA GLY A 9 -28.78 27.07 31.60
C GLY A 9 -30.15 27.64 31.22
N GLY A 10 -31.22 26.84 31.34
CA GLY A 10 -32.58 27.37 31.26
C GLY A 10 -33.70 26.40 30.86
N GLY A 11 -33.42 25.17 30.42
CA GLY A 11 -34.46 24.29 29.86
C GLY A 11 -34.70 22.94 30.54
N ALA A 12 -33.72 22.42 31.31
CA ALA A 12 -33.82 21.11 31.94
C ALA A 12 -33.40 21.20 33.41
N ASP A 13 -34.27 20.76 34.32
CA ASP A 13 -34.00 20.79 35.77
C ASP A 13 -32.87 19.82 36.16
N ARG A 14 -32.63 18.77 35.36
CA ARG A 14 -31.53 17.83 35.59
C ARG A 14 -31.16 17.04 34.34
N TRP A 15 -29.99 17.30 33.77
CA TRP A 15 -29.34 16.37 32.84
C TRP A 15 -28.69 15.24 33.63
N VAL A 16 -29.03 14.00 33.30
CA VAL A 16 -28.42 12.80 33.87
C VAL A 16 -27.76 12.01 32.75
N LEU A 17 -26.63 11.37 33.04
CA LEU A 17 -26.01 10.47 32.08
C LEU A 17 -26.84 9.18 32.01
N GLY A 18 -27.44 8.88 30.85
CA GLY A 18 -28.20 7.66 30.60
C GLY A 18 -27.28 6.48 30.28
N GLY A 19 -26.21 6.72 29.54
CA GLY A 19 -25.24 5.68 29.21
C GLY A 19 -24.04 6.17 28.42
N VAL A 20 -23.00 5.32 28.36
CA VAL A 20 -21.86 5.50 27.46
C VAL A 20 -21.60 4.20 26.75
N THR A 21 -21.56 4.25 25.42
CA THR A 21 -21.24 3.11 24.57
C THR A 21 -20.04 3.40 23.67
N LEU A 22 -19.36 2.33 23.25
CA LEU A 22 -18.28 2.34 22.26
C LEU A 22 -18.57 1.23 21.26
N SER A 23 -18.72 1.58 19.99
CA SER A 23 -19.08 0.62 18.92
C SER A 23 -20.32 -0.22 19.25
N GLY A 24 -21.30 0.36 19.94
CA GLY A 24 -22.53 -0.31 20.38
C GLY A 24 -22.41 -1.15 21.67
N GLY A 25 -21.21 -1.30 22.24
CA GLY A 25 -21.00 -1.98 23.51
C GLY A 25 -21.07 -1.02 24.70
N ALA A 26 -21.79 -1.39 25.76
CA ALA A 26 -21.84 -0.61 27.00
C ALA A 26 -20.47 -0.60 27.71
N LEU A 27 -20.02 0.60 28.12
CA LEU A 27 -18.75 0.77 28.83
C LEU A 27 -18.94 0.81 30.34
N ASN A 28 -17.88 0.49 31.08
CA ASN A 28 -17.83 0.74 32.52
C ASN A 28 -17.38 2.20 32.77
N TRP A 29 -18.29 3.02 33.28
CA TRP A 29 -18.08 4.44 33.50
C TRP A 29 -18.53 4.87 34.90
N THR A 30 -17.93 5.95 35.40
CA THR A 30 -18.38 6.63 36.61
C THR A 30 -18.55 8.11 36.32
N VAL A 31 -19.64 8.69 36.81
CA VAL A 31 -19.93 10.12 36.64
C VAL A 31 -19.70 10.87 37.95
N GLN A 32 -19.11 12.05 37.84
CA GLN A 32 -19.06 13.04 38.91
C GLN A 32 -19.67 14.33 38.37
N SER A 33 -20.76 14.80 38.98
CA SER A 33 -21.44 16.04 38.60
C SER A 33 -21.59 16.96 39.79
N SER A 34 -21.84 18.25 39.53
CA SER A 34 -22.19 19.22 40.55
C SER A 34 -23.57 19.81 40.29
N ASN A 35 -24.35 20.00 41.36
CA ASN A 35 -25.65 20.68 41.28
C ASN A 35 -25.50 22.21 41.32
N THR A 36 -24.33 22.74 41.68
CA THR A 36 -24.08 24.19 41.80
C THR A 36 -23.51 24.80 40.53
N VAL A 37 -22.85 24.02 39.68
CA VAL A 37 -22.23 24.46 38.43
C VAL A 37 -22.51 23.38 37.38
N PRO A 38 -23.03 23.72 36.18
CA PRO A 38 -23.43 22.76 35.16
C PRO A 38 -22.21 22.13 34.48
N TRP A 39 -21.56 21.20 35.17
CA TRP A 39 -20.50 20.35 34.62
C TRP A 39 -20.73 18.91 35.04
N SER A 40 -20.30 18.01 34.16
CA SER A 40 -20.22 16.58 34.42
C SER A 40 -18.86 16.07 33.96
N LEU A 41 -18.22 15.27 34.82
CA LEU A 41 -17.00 14.54 34.53
C LEU A 41 -17.36 13.07 34.35
N ILE A 42 -17.06 12.54 33.17
CA ILE A 42 -17.26 11.12 32.85
C ILE A 42 -15.89 10.46 32.86
N VAL A 43 -15.70 9.51 33.78
CA VAL A 43 -14.47 8.72 33.87
C VAL A 43 -14.75 7.34 33.29
N LEU A 44 -14.13 7.04 32.15
CA LEU A 44 -14.22 5.75 31.48
C LEU A 44 -13.10 4.83 31.97
N ARG A 45 -13.44 3.62 32.41
CA ARG A 45 -12.44 2.59 32.74
C ARG A 45 -12.05 1.82 31.50
N THR A 46 -10.75 1.65 31.30
CA THR A 46 -10.19 0.80 30.23
C THR A 46 -10.67 -0.64 30.42
N PRO A 47 -11.27 -1.28 29.40
CA PRO A 47 -11.57 -2.71 29.47
C PRO A 47 -10.27 -3.53 29.52
N ALA A 48 -10.34 -4.77 30.02
CA ALA A 48 -9.16 -5.62 30.23
C ALA A 48 -8.35 -5.91 28.94
N GLY A 49 -8.97 -5.79 27.76
CA GLY A 49 -8.34 -5.94 26.45
C GLY A 49 -7.89 -4.63 25.78
N GLY A 50 -8.05 -3.48 26.42
CA GLY A 50 -7.82 -2.17 25.81
C GLY A 50 -8.99 -1.66 24.96
N TRP A 51 -8.90 -0.40 24.54
CA TRP A 51 -9.96 0.28 23.77
C TRP A 51 -10.07 -0.20 22.32
N LEU A 52 -8.99 -0.79 21.81
CA LEU A 52 -8.87 -1.29 20.46
C LEU A 52 -9.04 -2.81 20.49
N GLY A 53 -9.77 -3.36 19.54
CA GLY A 53 -9.98 -4.81 19.45
C GLY A 53 -8.66 -5.54 19.20
N VAL A 54 -8.56 -6.80 19.64
CA VAL A 54 -7.35 -7.62 19.39
C VAL A 54 -7.03 -7.82 17.90
N SER A 55 -8.01 -7.56 17.02
CA SER A 55 -7.90 -7.63 15.56
C SER A 55 -7.53 -6.31 14.89
N THR A 56 -7.50 -5.18 15.60
CA THR A 56 -7.16 -3.90 14.98
C THR A 56 -5.65 -3.74 14.88
N SER A 57 -5.16 -3.56 13.66
CA SER A 57 -3.75 -3.36 13.37
C SER A 57 -3.28 -2.00 13.91
N MET A 58 -2.15 -1.98 14.64
CA MET A 58 -1.54 -0.71 15.09
C MET A 58 -0.92 0.12 13.96
N LEU A 59 -0.99 -0.39 12.72
CA LEU A 59 -0.44 0.23 11.52
C LEU A 59 -1.51 0.93 10.69
N GLU A 60 -2.78 0.79 11.04
CA GLU A 60 -3.90 1.43 10.37
C GLU A 60 -4.43 2.58 11.24
N ASP A 61 -4.83 3.67 10.59
CA ASP A 61 -5.51 4.76 11.26
C ASP A 61 -6.90 4.31 11.69
N GLY A 62 -7.19 4.43 12.99
CA GLY A 62 -8.49 4.11 13.56
C GLY A 62 -9.16 5.34 14.18
N THR A 63 -10.47 5.28 14.32
CA THR A 63 -11.24 6.27 15.10
C THR A 63 -12.08 5.54 16.14
N LEU A 64 -11.90 5.90 17.41
CA LEU A 64 -12.73 5.41 18.50
C LEU A 64 -13.95 6.33 18.62
N GLU A 65 -15.14 5.77 18.45
CA GLU A 65 -16.39 6.52 18.52
C GLU A 65 -17.14 6.23 19.82
N PHE A 66 -17.14 7.21 20.73
CA PHE A 66 -17.88 7.14 21.98
C PHE A 66 -19.23 7.81 21.81
N VAL A 67 -20.30 7.13 22.19
CA VAL A 67 -21.65 7.67 22.18
C VAL A 67 -22.11 7.83 23.63
N ILE A 68 -22.40 9.06 24.03
CA ILE A 68 -22.89 9.41 25.36
C ILE A 68 -24.37 9.77 25.23
N LEU A 69 -25.22 9.01 25.90
CA LEU A 69 -26.65 9.27 25.99
C LEU A 69 -26.91 10.09 27.25
N MET A 70 -27.60 11.21 27.10
CA MET A 70 -28.03 12.08 28.19
C MET A 70 -29.56 12.10 28.29
N ASP A 71 -30.02 11.85 29.50
CA ASP A 71 -31.41 11.79 29.87
C ASP A 71 -31.86 13.11 30.51
N CYS A 72 -33.07 13.52 30.17
CA CYS A 72 -33.81 14.57 30.84
C CYS A 72 -35.10 13.96 31.38
N ASP A 73 -35.30 14.01 32.69
CA ASP A 73 -36.49 13.49 33.37
C ASP A 73 -36.82 12.02 33.03
N GLY A 74 -35.78 11.21 32.77
CA GLY A 74 -35.91 9.78 32.47
C GLY A 74 -36.20 9.46 31.00
N ALA A 75 -36.19 10.46 30.11
CA ALA A 75 -36.22 10.26 28.66
C ALA A 75 -34.83 10.57 28.06
N GLU A 76 -34.34 9.71 27.17
CA GLU A 76 -33.13 9.95 26.36
C GLU A 76 -33.42 11.08 25.35
N ILE A 77 -32.85 12.27 25.57
CA ILE A 77 -33.13 13.45 24.71
C ILE A 77 -31.90 13.85 23.88
N LEU A 78 -30.68 13.60 24.38
CA LEU A 78 -29.47 14.10 23.75
C LEU A 78 -28.40 13.00 23.63
N GLU A 79 -28.00 12.76 22.38
CA GLU A 79 -26.89 11.88 22.04
C GLU A 79 -25.66 12.73 21.67
N VAL A 80 -24.54 12.48 22.33
CA VAL A 80 -23.26 13.15 22.07
C VAL A 80 -22.27 12.12 21.55
N SER A 81 -21.86 12.24 20.29
CA SER A 81 -20.82 11.41 19.69
C SER A 81 -19.45 12.11 19.79
N ILE A 82 -18.44 11.37 20.24
CA ILE A 82 -17.07 11.84 20.39
C ILE A 82 -16.17 10.90 19.61
N SER A 83 -15.59 11.42 18.53
CA SER A 83 -14.60 10.71 17.71
C SER A 83 -13.19 11.04 18.19
N VAL A 84 -12.49 10.04 18.73
CA VAL A 84 -11.07 10.16 19.09
C VAL A 84 -10.23 9.50 18.01
N PRO A 85 -9.43 10.27 17.25
CA PRO A 85 -8.51 9.67 16.29
C PRO A 85 -7.43 8.89 17.04
N ALA A 86 -7.24 7.64 16.65
CA ALA A 86 -6.15 6.78 17.05
C ALA A 86 -5.24 6.60 15.83
N PRO A 87 -4.35 7.58 15.53
CA PRO A 87 -3.46 7.48 14.39
C PRO A 87 -2.57 6.25 14.54
N GLY A 88 -2.45 5.49 13.45
CA GLY A 88 -1.51 4.38 13.36
C GLY A 88 -0.08 4.87 13.55
N VAL A 89 0.83 3.98 13.91
CA VAL A 89 2.25 4.35 14.02
C VAL A 89 2.72 4.88 12.66
N PRO A 90 3.10 6.17 12.56
CA PRO A 90 3.42 6.77 11.28
C PRO A 90 4.62 6.05 10.68
N ARG A 91 4.46 5.49 9.47
CA ARG A 91 5.53 4.81 8.74
C ARG A 91 6.49 5.81 8.09
N VAL A 92 7.04 6.71 8.88
CA VAL A 92 7.94 7.79 8.42
C VAL A 92 9.13 7.24 7.63
N TYR A 93 9.56 6.01 7.91
CA TYR A 93 10.64 5.36 7.18
C TYR A 93 10.23 4.62 5.90
N ALA A 94 8.94 4.33 5.67
CA ALA A 94 8.55 3.53 4.50
C ALA A 94 8.67 4.32 3.19
N GLU A 95 8.24 5.59 3.21
CA GLU A 95 8.31 6.47 2.05
C GLU A 95 9.74 6.94 1.77
N GLU A 96 10.50 7.28 2.82
CA GLU A 96 11.92 7.66 2.69
C GLU A 96 12.77 6.48 2.17
N ILE A 97 12.56 5.27 2.66
CA ILE A 97 13.26 4.06 2.17
C ILE A 97 12.82 3.70 0.74
N ALA A 98 11.56 3.93 0.35
CA ALA A 98 11.12 3.72 -1.03
C ALA A 98 11.82 4.71 -2.00
N THR A 99 12.03 5.94 -1.55
CA THR A 99 12.64 7.00 -2.36
C THR A 99 14.17 6.83 -2.47
N VAL A 100 14.85 6.54 -1.35
CA VAL A 100 16.30 6.24 -1.32
C VAL A 100 16.61 4.91 -2.03
N GLY A 101 15.68 3.95 -1.97
CA GLY A 101 15.79 2.69 -2.72
C GLY A 101 15.76 2.91 -4.23
N ARG A 102 14.86 3.77 -4.73
CA ARG A 102 14.78 4.09 -6.17
C ARG A 102 16.03 4.80 -6.69
N SER A 103 16.60 5.74 -5.94
CA SER A 103 17.84 6.43 -6.36
C SER A 103 19.06 5.51 -6.34
N SER A 104 19.13 4.58 -5.38
CA SER A 104 20.20 3.57 -5.33
C SER A 104 20.14 2.56 -6.48
N LEU A 105 18.93 2.18 -6.92
CA LEU A 105 18.75 1.28 -8.08
C LEU A 105 19.23 1.92 -9.39
N VAL A 106 18.97 3.21 -9.59
CA VAL A 106 19.44 3.95 -10.78
C VAL A 106 20.97 4.09 -10.75
N ALA A 107 21.55 4.40 -9.58
CA ALA A 107 23.01 4.49 -9.44
C ALA A 107 23.70 3.14 -9.66
N SER A 108 23.13 2.04 -9.14
CA SER A 108 23.67 0.69 -9.35
C SER A 108 23.50 0.15 -10.78
N ALA A 109 22.53 0.64 -11.55
CA ALA A 109 22.36 0.30 -12.96
C ALA A 109 23.45 0.92 -13.85
N VAL A 110 24.03 2.05 -13.45
CA VAL A 110 25.09 2.76 -14.18
C VAL A 110 26.49 2.25 -13.80
N SER A 111 26.67 1.69 -12.60
CA SER A 111 27.93 1.04 -12.19
C SER A 111 28.00 -0.41 -12.67
N THR A 112 28.38 -0.60 -13.93
CA THR A 112 28.60 -1.90 -14.55
C THR A 112 29.62 -2.76 -13.78
N VAL A 113 29.33 -4.06 -13.66
CA VAL A 113 30.20 -5.22 -13.33
C VAL A 113 30.06 -5.88 -11.94
N SER A 114 29.59 -5.24 -10.86
CA SER A 114 29.49 -5.91 -9.52
C SER A 114 28.10 -5.94 -8.84
N SER A 115 27.13 -5.13 -9.32
CA SER A 115 25.86 -4.89 -8.60
C SER A 115 24.78 -5.95 -8.72
N GLY A 116 24.97 -7.03 -9.50
CA GLY A 116 23.93 -8.04 -9.73
C GLY A 116 23.46 -8.76 -8.46
N SER A 117 24.35 -8.99 -7.50
CA SER A 117 24.02 -9.71 -6.25
C SER A 117 23.35 -8.83 -5.18
N ALA A 118 23.55 -7.52 -5.23
CA ALA A 118 22.93 -6.57 -4.31
C ALA A 118 21.49 -6.26 -4.71
N LEU A 119 21.24 -6.12 -6.02
CA LEU A 119 19.91 -5.86 -6.56
C LEU A 119 18.96 -7.05 -6.32
N GLY A 120 19.45 -8.28 -6.45
CA GLY A 120 18.68 -9.49 -6.10
C GLY A 120 18.29 -9.56 -4.63
N ARG A 121 19.19 -9.17 -3.72
CA ARG A 121 18.89 -9.13 -2.27
C ARG A 121 17.90 -8.02 -1.91
N MET A 122 17.97 -6.86 -2.57
CA MET A 122 17.06 -5.75 -2.32
C MET A 122 15.63 -6.05 -2.83
N MET A 123 15.50 -6.74 -3.96
CA MET A 123 14.21 -7.21 -4.45
C MET A 123 13.61 -8.29 -3.54
N ALA A 124 14.44 -9.20 -3.00
CA ALA A 124 13.99 -10.21 -2.06
C ALA A 124 13.51 -9.61 -0.72
N THR A 125 14.19 -8.60 -0.18
CA THR A 125 13.75 -7.93 1.05
C THR A 125 12.49 -7.10 0.85
N ARG A 126 12.31 -6.47 -0.32
CA ARG A 126 11.09 -5.70 -0.62
C ARG A 126 9.85 -6.59 -0.69
N SER A 127 10.00 -7.85 -1.14
CA SER A 127 8.90 -8.83 -1.17
C SER A 127 8.50 -9.38 0.21
N MET A 128 9.36 -9.23 1.23
CA MET A 128 9.08 -9.75 2.57
C MET A 128 8.45 -8.70 3.51
N VAL A 129 8.63 -7.42 3.20
CA VAL A 129 8.19 -6.29 4.06
C VAL A 129 6.80 -5.75 3.68
N LEU A 130 6.39 -5.94 2.42
CA LEU A 130 5.04 -5.61 1.95
C LEU A 130 4.21 -6.89 1.98
N CYS A 131 3.49 -7.14 3.07
CA CYS A 131 2.54 -8.27 3.22
C CYS A 131 1.31 -8.16 2.29
N ASP A 132 1.48 -7.55 1.12
CA ASP A 132 0.46 -7.35 0.11
C ASP A 132 1.05 -7.70 -1.25
N ALA A 133 0.59 -8.84 -1.79
CA ALA A 133 1.07 -9.38 -3.05
C ALA A 133 0.70 -8.47 -4.25
N ASP A 134 -0.37 -7.69 -4.15
CA ASP A 134 -0.78 -6.77 -5.21
C ASP A 134 0.12 -5.53 -5.24
N SER A 135 0.61 -5.07 -4.07
CA SER A 135 1.59 -3.98 -3.95
C SER A 135 3.02 -4.37 -4.36
N ALA A 136 3.37 -5.67 -4.32
CA ALA A 136 4.70 -6.17 -4.67
C ALA A 136 4.90 -6.40 -6.19
N VAL A 137 3.81 -6.57 -6.95
CA VAL A 137 3.85 -6.85 -8.41
C VAL A 137 3.47 -5.63 -9.24
N GLY A 138 2.88 -4.59 -8.63
CA GLY A 138 2.50 -3.33 -9.28
C GLY A 138 3.67 -2.38 -9.49
N GLY A 139 4.44 -2.58 -10.56
CA GLY A 139 5.41 -1.59 -11.04
C GLY A 139 6.53 -2.23 -11.83
N GLY A 140 6.44 -2.19 -13.15
CA GLY A 140 7.62 -2.44 -14.00
C GLY A 140 8.76 -1.47 -13.66
N VAL A 141 9.97 -1.76 -14.12
CA VAL A 141 11.13 -0.86 -13.95
C VAL A 141 10.83 0.56 -14.48
N LEU A 142 9.91 0.64 -15.44
CA LEU A 142 9.27 1.87 -15.91
C LEU A 142 7.76 1.73 -15.73
N ASP A 143 7.19 2.55 -14.85
CA ASP A 143 5.75 2.68 -14.71
C ASP A 143 5.22 3.57 -15.82
N LEU A 144 4.92 2.95 -16.97
CA LEU A 144 4.23 3.61 -18.05
C LEU A 144 2.74 3.52 -17.71
N THR A 145 2.19 4.64 -17.23
CA THR A 145 0.76 4.80 -16.96
C THR A 145 -0.02 4.81 -18.28
N LEU A 146 -0.03 3.66 -18.96
CA LEU A 146 -0.73 3.43 -20.21
C LEU A 146 -2.17 3.02 -19.87
N GLU A 147 -3.01 4.04 -19.68
CA GLU A 147 -4.45 3.88 -19.51
C GLU A 147 -5.10 3.60 -20.87
N ILE A 148 -4.96 2.37 -21.37
CA ILE A 148 -5.56 1.97 -22.64
C ILE A 148 -6.96 1.43 -22.33
N CYS A 149 -7.95 2.33 -22.33
CA CYS A 149 -9.39 2.04 -22.31
C CYS A 149 -9.82 0.98 -21.27
N SER A 150 -9.60 1.24 -19.97
CA SER A 150 -10.02 0.30 -18.91
C SER A 150 -11.29 0.77 -18.21
N VAL A 151 -12.21 -0.16 -17.97
CA VAL A 151 -13.28 0.00 -16.98
C VAL A 151 -12.60 -0.08 -15.59
N PRO A 152 -12.81 0.89 -14.70
CA PRO A 152 -12.17 0.90 -13.39
C PRO A 152 -12.56 -0.35 -12.58
N GLY A 153 -11.57 -1.17 -12.20
CA GLY A 153 -11.76 -2.30 -11.30
C GLY A 153 -11.08 -3.62 -11.68
N GLU A 154 -10.59 -3.79 -12.92
CA GLU A 154 -9.93 -5.03 -13.33
C GLU A 154 -8.41 -5.00 -13.13
N SER A 155 -7.93 -5.72 -12.11
CA SER A 155 -6.52 -5.90 -11.79
C SER A 155 -5.70 -6.67 -12.85
N SER A 156 -6.31 -7.12 -13.95
CA SER A 156 -5.60 -7.74 -15.09
C SER A 156 -4.84 -6.73 -15.97
N VAL A 157 -5.19 -5.44 -15.91
CA VAL A 157 -4.57 -4.40 -16.75
C VAL A 157 -3.15 -4.08 -16.27
N VAL A 158 -2.94 -4.07 -14.95
CA VAL A 158 -1.64 -3.77 -14.32
C VAL A 158 -0.57 -4.81 -14.71
N ALA A 159 -0.91 -6.10 -14.68
CA ALA A 159 0.03 -7.17 -15.02
C ALA A 159 0.46 -7.16 -16.50
N ARG A 160 -0.45 -6.77 -17.42
CA ARG A 160 -0.12 -6.67 -18.85
C ARG A 160 0.76 -5.46 -19.15
N SER A 161 0.53 -4.34 -18.47
CA SER A 161 1.36 -3.13 -18.62
C SER A 161 2.82 -3.39 -18.25
N ALA A 162 3.07 -4.13 -17.16
CA ALA A 162 4.43 -4.47 -16.73
C ALA A 162 5.21 -5.29 -17.78
N ILE A 163 4.56 -6.26 -18.42
CA ILE A 163 5.18 -7.09 -19.47
C ILE A 163 5.50 -6.25 -20.70
N VAL A 164 4.56 -5.41 -21.14
CA VAL A 164 4.77 -4.53 -22.31
C VAL A 164 5.88 -3.52 -22.04
N SER A 165 5.90 -2.91 -20.87
CA SER A 165 6.95 -1.95 -20.47
C SER A 165 8.34 -2.59 -20.47
N ASN A 166 8.46 -3.80 -19.92
CA ASN A 166 9.71 -4.57 -19.93
C ASN A 166 10.18 -4.91 -21.36
N LEU A 167 9.27 -5.28 -22.25
CA LEU A 167 9.59 -5.59 -23.65
C LEU A 167 10.04 -4.32 -24.40
N VAL A 168 9.34 -3.20 -24.20
CA VAL A 168 9.71 -1.90 -24.76
C VAL A 168 11.11 -1.50 -24.29
N PHE A 169 11.42 -1.67 -23.00
CA PHE A 169 12.75 -1.37 -22.48
C PHE A 169 13.86 -2.19 -23.14
N VAL A 170 13.66 -3.51 -23.30
CA VAL A 170 14.61 -4.38 -24.01
C VAL A 170 14.78 -3.95 -25.47
N ALA A 171 13.68 -3.60 -26.16
CA ALA A 171 13.73 -3.13 -27.54
C ALA A 171 14.49 -1.81 -27.68
N VAL A 172 14.27 -0.85 -26.76
CA VAL A 172 14.98 0.43 -26.73
C VAL A 172 16.47 0.20 -26.47
N ALA A 173 16.83 -0.61 -25.48
CA ALA A 173 18.23 -0.93 -25.18
C ALA A 173 18.94 -1.63 -26.36
N ALA A 174 18.27 -2.59 -27.01
CA ALA A 174 18.80 -3.26 -28.20
C ALA A 174 18.99 -2.28 -29.37
N SER A 175 18.02 -1.38 -29.60
CA SER A 175 18.10 -0.38 -30.66
C SER A 175 19.25 0.61 -30.45
N ALA A 176 19.47 1.07 -29.21
CA ALA A 176 20.57 1.98 -28.89
C ALA A 176 21.94 1.32 -29.12
N LEU A 177 22.10 0.06 -28.74
CA LEU A 177 23.33 -0.69 -28.98
C LEU A 177 23.56 -0.96 -30.49
N LEU A 178 22.50 -1.21 -31.27
CA LEU A 178 22.59 -1.30 -32.73
C LEU A 178 23.00 0.02 -33.38
N LEU A 179 22.46 1.15 -32.91
CA LEU A 179 22.85 2.48 -33.39
C LEU A 179 24.31 2.78 -33.07
N LEU A 180 24.78 2.42 -31.87
CA LEU A 180 26.19 2.51 -31.49
C LEU A 180 27.06 1.64 -32.40
N ALA A 181 26.68 0.39 -32.65
CA ALA A 181 27.41 -0.50 -33.56
C ALA A 181 27.46 0.04 -35.00
N ALA A 182 26.35 0.58 -35.50
CA ALA A 182 26.30 1.21 -36.81
C ALA A 182 27.17 2.47 -36.88
N SER A 183 27.11 3.32 -35.85
CA SER A 183 27.95 4.52 -35.77
C SER A 183 29.43 4.17 -35.72
N TRP A 184 29.80 3.13 -34.97
CA TRP A 184 31.16 2.61 -34.92
C TRP A 184 31.62 2.13 -36.29
N ALA A 185 30.83 1.27 -36.94
CA ALA A 185 31.12 0.74 -38.28
C ALA A 185 31.35 1.86 -39.32
N VAL A 186 30.55 2.94 -39.27
CA VAL A 186 30.69 4.09 -40.16
C VAL A 186 32.00 4.84 -39.89
N ILE A 187 32.35 5.06 -38.62
CA ILE A 187 33.57 5.78 -38.22
C ILE A 187 34.84 4.98 -38.55
N THR A 188 34.81 3.66 -38.36
CA THR A 188 35.98 2.80 -38.58
C THR A 188 36.03 2.18 -39.98
N HIS A 189 35.03 2.44 -40.83
CA HIS A 189 34.87 1.82 -42.13
C HIS A 189 34.93 0.28 -42.10
N THR A 190 34.42 -0.34 -41.03
CA THR A 190 34.40 -1.81 -40.87
C THR A 190 33.01 -2.39 -41.12
N GLY A 191 32.94 -3.70 -41.34
CA GLY A 191 31.66 -4.39 -41.46
C GLY A 191 30.87 -4.39 -40.16
N LEU A 192 29.54 -4.34 -40.25
CA LEU A 192 28.66 -4.27 -39.07
C LEU A 192 28.82 -5.48 -38.14
N LEU A 193 29.12 -6.66 -38.69
CA LEU A 193 29.41 -7.88 -37.91
C LEU A 193 30.68 -7.74 -37.05
N GLU A 194 31.72 -7.10 -37.59
CA GLU A 194 32.97 -6.87 -36.88
C GLU A 194 32.77 -5.82 -35.78
N ALA A 195 32.02 -4.75 -36.07
CA ALA A 195 31.62 -3.77 -35.06
C ALA A 195 30.80 -4.38 -33.92
N THR A 196 29.87 -5.30 -34.21
CA THR A 196 29.10 -6.01 -33.17
C THR A 196 29.96 -6.95 -32.33
N ALA A 197 30.99 -7.57 -32.91
CA ALA A 197 31.93 -8.41 -32.19
C ALA A 197 32.83 -7.58 -31.25
N VAL A 198 33.29 -6.41 -31.71
CA VAL A 198 34.07 -5.46 -30.89
C VAL A 198 33.24 -4.91 -29.72
N LEU A 199 31.94 -4.66 -29.94
CA LEU A 199 31.00 -4.26 -28.89
C LEU A 199 30.46 -5.43 -28.06
N CYS A 200 30.95 -6.65 -28.30
CA CYS A 200 30.57 -7.86 -27.59
C CYS A 200 29.04 -8.08 -27.54
N MET A 201 28.30 -7.75 -28.60
CA MET A 201 26.89 -8.17 -28.69
C MET A 201 26.86 -9.68 -28.99
N PRO A 202 26.17 -10.54 -28.20
CA PRO A 202 25.05 -10.28 -27.29
C PRO A 202 25.39 -10.16 -25.80
N ALA A 203 26.65 -10.32 -25.38
CA ALA A 203 27.05 -10.29 -23.97
C ALA A 203 26.72 -8.95 -23.30
N SER A 204 26.78 -7.83 -24.02
CA SER A 204 26.40 -6.50 -23.55
C SER A 204 24.89 -6.34 -23.26
N LEU A 205 24.03 -7.21 -23.78
CA LEU A 205 22.60 -7.28 -23.46
C LEU A 205 22.30 -8.09 -22.19
N SER A 206 23.26 -8.88 -21.69
CA SER A 206 23.05 -9.74 -20.52
C SER A 206 22.63 -8.99 -19.25
N PRO A 207 23.15 -7.79 -18.90
CA PRO A 207 22.72 -7.10 -17.69
C PRO A 207 21.27 -6.59 -17.78
N ALA A 208 20.85 -6.15 -18.97
CA ALA A 208 19.47 -5.73 -19.21
C ALA A 208 18.49 -6.91 -19.09
N LEU A 209 18.86 -8.08 -19.63
CA LEU A 209 18.08 -9.30 -19.49
C LEU A 209 17.98 -9.75 -18.02
N VAL A 210 19.09 -9.72 -17.27
CA VAL A 210 19.10 -10.08 -15.84
C VAL A 210 18.20 -9.15 -15.00
N ALA A 211 18.10 -7.86 -15.36
CA ALA A 211 17.19 -6.93 -14.67
C ALA A 211 15.71 -7.21 -14.97
N VAL A 212 15.38 -7.63 -16.20
CA VAL A 212 13.99 -7.82 -16.66
C VAL A 212 13.43 -9.21 -16.32
N VAL A 213 14.27 -10.24 -16.30
CA VAL A 213 13.83 -11.63 -16.09
C VAL A 213 13.09 -11.84 -14.76
N PRO A 214 13.55 -11.36 -13.59
CA PRO A 214 12.84 -11.56 -12.32
C PRO A 214 11.45 -10.91 -12.29
N SER A 215 11.31 -9.69 -12.82
CA SER A 215 10.02 -8.97 -12.90
C SER A 215 9.05 -9.64 -13.86
N THR A 216 9.57 -10.19 -14.96
CA THR A 216 8.75 -10.91 -15.94
C THR A 216 8.31 -12.27 -15.38
N ALA A 217 9.20 -12.96 -14.67
CA ALA A 217 8.89 -14.23 -14.02
C ALA A 217 7.81 -14.08 -12.94
N SER A 218 7.88 -13.06 -12.09
CA SER A 218 6.85 -12.80 -11.07
C SER A 218 5.49 -12.43 -11.68
N SER A 219 5.48 -11.65 -12.76
CA SER A 219 4.25 -11.31 -13.49
C SER A 219 3.64 -12.55 -14.15
N ALA A 220 4.47 -13.40 -14.75
CA ALA A 220 4.03 -14.65 -15.38
C ALA A 220 3.44 -15.64 -14.37
N THR A 221 4.08 -15.81 -13.19
CA THR A 221 3.55 -16.69 -12.14
C THR A 221 2.22 -16.19 -11.59
N LEU A 222 2.02 -14.87 -11.45
CA LEU A 222 0.74 -14.30 -11.02
C LEU A 222 -0.37 -14.57 -12.03
N LEU A 223 -0.09 -14.38 -13.34
CA LEU A 223 -1.05 -14.69 -14.40
C LEU A 223 -1.42 -16.18 -14.43
N LEU A 224 -0.42 -17.07 -14.28
CA LEU A 224 -0.62 -18.52 -14.17
C LEU A 224 -1.49 -18.90 -12.98
N ALA A 225 -1.24 -18.30 -11.80
CA ALA A 225 -2.03 -18.55 -10.60
C ALA A 225 -3.50 -18.13 -10.77
N ARG A 226 -3.76 -17.00 -11.44
CA ARG A 226 -5.13 -16.53 -11.71
C ARG A 226 -5.83 -17.37 -12.76
N LEU A 227 -5.14 -17.81 -13.80
CA LEU A 227 -5.66 -18.76 -14.79
C LEU A 227 -6.12 -20.05 -14.12
N GLY A 228 -5.32 -20.58 -13.19
CA GLY A 228 -5.67 -21.74 -12.37
C GLY A 228 -7.01 -21.56 -11.64
N ARG A 229 -7.17 -20.47 -10.89
CA ARG A 229 -8.42 -20.19 -10.15
C ARG A 229 -9.63 -20.03 -11.07
N SER A 230 -9.46 -19.37 -12.22
CA SER A 230 -10.55 -19.17 -13.19
C SER A 230 -11.07 -20.50 -13.78
N LEU A 231 -10.17 -21.47 -13.99
CA LEU A 231 -10.52 -22.80 -14.48
C LEU A 231 -11.21 -23.63 -13.39
N THR A 232 -10.73 -23.55 -12.15
CA THR A 232 -11.35 -24.27 -11.01
C THR A 232 -12.77 -23.78 -10.74
N GLN A 233 -13.01 -22.46 -10.79
CA GLN A 233 -14.34 -21.89 -10.59
C GLN A 233 -15.30 -22.28 -11.73
N ARG A 234 -14.81 -22.38 -12.97
CA ARG A 234 -15.62 -22.79 -14.11
C ARG A 234 -16.06 -24.27 -14.01
N ASN A 235 -15.20 -25.15 -13.50
CA ASN A 235 -15.56 -26.56 -13.29
C ASN A 235 -16.61 -26.76 -12.18
N LEU A 236 -16.54 -25.97 -11.09
CA LEU A 236 -17.52 -26.06 -9.99
C LEU A 236 -18.93 -25.57 -10.37
N GLN A 237 -19.05 -24.75 -11.41
CA GLN A 237 -20.33 -24.20 -11.85
C GLN A 237 -21.03 -25.09 -12.91
N GLN A 238 -20.43 -26.23 -13.25
CA GLN A 238 -20.87 -27.09 -14.35
C GLN A 238 -21.35 -28.49 -13.90
N ASP A 239 -21.39 -28.74 -12.59
CA ASP A 239 -22.05 -29.91 -11.99
C ASP A 239 -23.50 -29.56 -11.60
N PRO A 240 -24.52 -30.08 -12.32
CA PRO A 240 -25.94 -29.90 -12.02
C PRO A 240 -26.46 -30.78 -10.88
#